data_AF-A0A962HIN9-F1
#
_entry.id   AF-A0A962HIN9-F1
#
_cell.length_a   1.000
_cell.length_b   1.000
_cell.length_c   1.000
_cell.angle_alpha   90.00
_cell.angle_beta   90.00
_cell.angle_gamma   90.00
#
_symmetry.space_group_name_H-M   'P 1'
#
loop_
_entity.id
_entity.type
_entity.pdbx_description
1 polymer ?
#
loop_
_entity_poly.entity_id
_entity_poly.type
_entity_poly.pdbx_seq_one_letter_code
_entity_poly.pdbx_strand_id
1 'polypeptide(L)' 'MNEEYGSLSDQLRSVIRQMQKIQKGIAGSQQPASMHELDQLVRLGQEYAGITNRLAELERETRRQDA' A
#
# COMPACT_ATOMS: atom_id res chain seq x y z
N MET A 1 4.49 -3.81 -19.78
CA MET A 1 3.38 -3.20 -19.02
C MET A 1 2.77 -4.18 -18.01
N ASN A 2 2.41 -5.41 -18.40
CA ASN A 2 1.83 -6.39 -17.47
C ASN A 2 2.74 -6.81 -16.30
N GLU A 3 4.06 -6.90 -16.50
CA GLU A 3 4.99 -7.35 -15.44
C GLU A 3 5.18 -6.30 -14.34
N GLU A 4 5.40 -5.03 -14.70
CA GLU A 4 5.49 -3.93 -13.73
C GLU A 4 4.17 -3.72 -12.99
N TYR A 5 3.05 -3.69 -13.71
CA TYR A 5 1.73 -3.56 -13.11
C TYR A 5 1.41 -4.73 -12.15
N GLY A 6 1.73 -5.97 -12.57
CA GLY A 6 1.58 -7.16 -11.74
C GLY A 6 2.41 -7.09 -10.46
N SER A 7 3.70 -6.75 -10.60
CA SER A 7 4.61 -6.60 -9.46
C SER A 7 4.13 -5.54 -8.46
N LEU A 8 3.72 -4.37 -8.94
CA LEU A 8 3.19 -3.29 -8.10
C LEU A 8 1.88 -3.69 -7.42
N SER A 9 1.00 -4.42 -8.10
CA SER A 9 -0.24 -4.94 -7.51
C SER A 9 0.04 -5.93 -6.38
N ASP A 10 1.03 -6.81 -6.55
CA ASP A 10 1.44 -7.75 -5.50
C ASP A 10 2.11 -7.06 -4.31
N GLN A 11 2.96 -6.06 -4.57
CA GLN A 11 3.53 -5.19 -3.53
C GLN A 11 2.43 -4.47 -2.76
N LEU A 12 1.45 -3.87 -3.45
CA LEU A 12 0.30 -3.21 -2.82
C LEU A 12 -0.47 -4.15 -1.90
N ARG A 13 -0.74 -5.38 -2.36
CA ARG A 13 -1.40 -6.42 -1.55
C ARG A 13 -0.58 -6.83 -0.33
N SER A 14 0.74 -6.80 -0.42
CA SER A 14 1.63 -7.07 0.72
C SER A 14 1.54 -5.95 1.77
N VAL A 15 1.65 -4.69 1.34
CA VAL A 15 1.55 -3.51 2.21
C VAL A 15 0.20 -3.47 2.94
N ILE A 16 -0.90 -3.67 2.21
CA ILE A 16 -2.25 -3.72 2.79
C ILE A 16 -2.35 -4.81 3.86
N ARG A 17 -1.83 -6.02 3.59
CA ARG A 17 -1.84 -7.12 4.56
C ARG A 17 -1.05 -6.78 5.83
N GLN A 18 0.09 -6.12 5.70
CA GLN A 18 0.90 -5.68 6.83
C GLN A 18 0.19 -4.61 7.67
N MET A 19 -0.41 -3.59 7.03
CA MET A 19 -1.20 -2.57 7.72
C MET A 19 -2.36 -3.20 8.49
N GLN A 20 -3.11 -4.11 7.85
CA GLN A 20 -4.23 -4.81 8.49
C GLN A 20 -3.78 -5.64 9.70
N LYS A 21 -2.59 -6.27 9.63
CA LYS A 21 -2.04 -7.03 10.76
C LYS A 21 -1.79 -6.13 11.97
N ILE A 22 -1.18 -4.96 11.76
CA ILE A 22 -0.91 -3.99 12.85
C ILE A 22 -2.23 -3.45 13.41
N GLN A 23 -3.15 -3.02 12.54
CA GLN A 23 -4.46 -2.51 12.95
C GLN A 23 -5.27 -3.53 13.77
N LYS A 24 -5.24 -4.80 13.38
CA LYS A 24 -5.87 -5.88 14.16
C LYS A 24 -5.18 -6.09 15.51
N GLY A 25 -3.86 -5.96 15.57
CA GLY A 25 -3.10 -6.00 16.83
C GLY A 25 -3.53 -4.88 17.78
N ILE A 26 -3.60 -3.65 17.29
CA ILE A 26 -4.07 -2.48 18.05
C ILE A 26 -5.51 -2.70 18.53
N ALA A 27 -6.43 -3.09 17.63
CA ALA A 27 -7.83 -3.28 17.99
C ALA A 27 -8.02 -4.42 19.02
N GLY A 28 -7.21 -5.48 18.92
CA GLY A 28 -7.28 -6.63 19.82
C GLY A 28 -6.65 -6.38 21.20
N SER A 29 -5.69 -5.46 21.31
CA SER A 29 -4.99 -5.20 22.58
C SER A 29 -5.85 -4.45 23.60
N GLN A 30 -6.93 -3.78 23.15
CA GLN A 30 -7.72 -2.84 23.97
C GLN A 30 -6.89 -1.71 24.60
N GLN A 31 -5.68 -1.49 24.10
CA GLN A 31 -4.79 -0.40 24.49
C GLN A 31 -4.68 0.61 23.34
N PRO A 32 -4.36 1.89 23.63
CA PRO A 32 -3.96 2.81 22.59
C PRO A 32 -2.79 2.26 21.78
N ALA A 33 -2.74 2.57 20.48
CA ALA A 33 -1.61 2.21 19.64
C ALA A 33 -0.30 2.80 20.21
N SER A 34 0.73 1.97 20.27
CA SER A 34 2.07 2.43 20.62
C SER A 34 2.64 3.34 19.53
N MET A 35 3.58 4.22 19.90
CA MET A 35 4.28 5.05 18.92
C MET A 35 4.98 4.22 17.84
N HIS A 36 5.48 3.03 18.19
CA HIS A 36 6.08 2.11 17.23
C HIS A 36 5.07 1.61 16.18
N GLU A 37 3.87 1.21 16.60
CA GLU A 37 2.82 0.76 15.68
C GLU A 37 2.34 1.92 14.79
N LEU A 38 2.23 3.13 15.34
CA LEU A 38 1.89 4.33 14.57
C LEU A 38 2.97 4.66 13.53
N ASP A 39 4.24 4.62 13.91
CA ASP A 39 5.36 4.85 12.99
C ASP A 39 5.40 3.81 11.87
N GLN A 40 5.13 2.54 12.19
CA GLN A 40 5.02 1.48 11.18
C GLN A 40 3.86 1.73 10.22
N LEU A 41 2.69 2.15 10.73
CA LEU A 41 1.54 2.50 9.89
C LEU A 41 1.82 3.70 8.98
N VAL A 42 2.53 4.72 9.48
CA VAL A 42 2.95 5.88 8.66
C VAL A 42 3.86 5.44 7.52
N ARG A 43 4.88 4.62 7.81
CA ARG A 43 5.80 4.11 6.77
C ARG A 43 5.08 3.28 5.71
N LEU A 44 4.21 2.35 6.15
CA LEU A 44 3.41 1.55 5.23
C LEU A 44 2.42 2.40 4.43
N GLY A 45 1.85 3.44 5.02
CA GLY A 45 0.99 4.40 4.33
C GLY A 45 1.71 5.19 3.23
N GLN A 46 2.97 5.56 3.46
CA GLN A 46 3.83 6.20 2.45
C GLN A 46 4.13 5.23 1.29
N GLU A 47 4.45 3.97 1.60
CA GLU A 47 4.69 2.94 0.59
C GLU A 47 3.43 2.66 -0.24
N TYR A 48 2.26 2.53 0.42
CA TYR A 48 0.96 2.41 -0.22
C TYR A 48 0.72 3.55 -1.22
N ALA A 49 0.89 4.80 -0.78
CA ALA A 49 0.67 5.98 -1.61
C ALA A 49 1.60 5.99 -2.83
N GLY A 50 2.87 5.64 -2.64
CA GLY A 50 3.85 5.53 -3.72
C GLY A 50 3.41 4.51 -4.80
N ILE A 51 3.01 3.32 -4.36
CA ILE A 51 2.57 2.25 -5.28
C ILE A 51 1.28 2.66 -6.01
N THR A 52 0.29 3.22 -5.33
CA THR A 52 -0.97 3.64 -5.96
C THR A 52 -0.75 4.78 -6.96
N ASN A 53 0.15 5.72 -6.67
CA ASN A 53 0.49 6.79 -7.60
C ASN A 53 1.14 6.22 -8.86
N ARG A 54 2.07 5.27 -8.71
CA ARG A 54 2.73 4.62 -9.85
C ARG A 54 1.75 3.81 -10.70
N LEU A 55 0.84 3.05 -10.08
CA LEU A 55 -0.21 2.33 -10.79
C LEU A 55 -1.12 3.28 -11.59
N ALA A 56 -1.51 4.42 -11.00
CA ALA A 56 -2.32 5.43 -11.68
C ALA A 56 -1.57 6.11 -12.85
N GLU A 57 -0.25 6.29 -12.75
CA GLU A 57 0.59 6.76 -13.87
C GLU A 57 0.59 5.76 -15.02
N LEU A 58 0.85 4.48 -14.73
CA LEU A 58 0.87 3.42 -15.72
C LEU A 58 -0.48 3.34 -16.46
N GLU A 59 -1.61 3.43 -15.74
CA GLU A 59 -2.95 3.42 -16.34
C GLU A 59 -3.20 4.63 -17.25
N ARG A 60 -2.66 5.81 -16.92
CA ARG A 60 -2.74 7.00 -17.78
C ARG A 60 -1.88 6.84 -19.03
N GLU A 61 -0.71 6.23 -18.91
CA GLU A 61 0.18 5.96 -20.04
C GLU A 61 -0.44 4.96 -21.03
N THR A 62 -1.07 3.89 -20.53
CA THR A 62 -1.81 2.93 -21.37
C THR A 62 -2.88 3.63 -22.21
N ARG A 63 -3.74 4.43 -21.55
CA ARG A 63 -4.85 5.13 -22.21
C ARG A 63 -4.40 6.14 -23.26
N ARG A 64 -3.19 6.70 -23.16
CA ARG A 64 -2.62 7.59 -24.17
C ARG A 64 -2.07 6.84 -25.38
N GLN A 65 -1.63 5.60 -25.20
CA GLN A 65 -1.09 4.77 -26.29
C GLN A 65 -2.20 4.16 -27.14
N ASP A 66 -3.37 3.93 -26.55
CA ASP A 66 -4.55 3.36 -27.22
C ASP A 66 -5.45 4.40 -27.92
N ALA A 67 -5.13 5.69 -27.81
CA ALA A 67 -5.88 6.82 -28.37
C ALA A 67 -5.21 7.40 -29.62
#